data_AF-A0A4R3A2B1-F1
#
_entry.id   AF-A0A4R3A2B1-F1
#
_cell.length_a   1.000
_cell.length_b   1.000
_cell.length_c   1.000
_cell.angle_alpha   90.00
_cell.angle_beta   90.00
_cell.angle_gamma   90.00
#
_symmetry.space_group_name_H-M   'P 1'
#
loop_
_entity.id
_entity.type
_entity.pdbx_description
1 polymer ?
#
loop_
_entity_poly.entity_id
_entity_poly.type
_entity_poly.pdbx_seq_one_letter_code
_entity_poly.pdbx_strand_id
1 'polypeptide(L)'
;MAPIGKGMMALRRGLDRSMRFGAKRILLVSLLSVAAIPILLIAGSVLYDGWRISRGDYPLADRTEAKVGALSITLERYVIHPYLAEYRRVLTVVMADGSKRVSELSTDTGGASRIDVCELGDGDLRLSDRFGHYRLNLAGNIMPVKTVSVSQAGPGGLVISAGVSGEAPQCVRNLGRFDTDAERGYMFQPTAI
;
A
#
# COMPACT_ATOMS: atom_id res chain seq x y z
N MET A 1 -48.02 72.48 -17.31
CA MET A 1 -46.67 71.94 -17.61
C MET A 1 -46.23 71.09 -16.42
N ALA A 2 -46.26 69.76 -16.56
CA ALA A 2 -45.82 68.81 -15.52
C ALA A 2 -44.40 68.29 -15.84
N PRO A 3 -43.53 68.04 -14.83
CA PRO A 3 -42.11 67.82 -15.06
C PRO A 3 -41.79 66.35 -15.41
N ILE A 4 -41.24 66.11 -16.59
CA ILE A 4 -40.87 64.79 -17.15
C ILE A 4 -39.49 64.30 -16.62
N GLY A 5 -38.86 64.99 -15.67
CA GLY A 5 -37.46 64.76 -15.30
C GLY A 5 -37.16 63.71 -14.20
N LYS A 6 -38.15 63.28 -13.40
CA LYS A 6 -37.87 62.44 -12.20
C LYS A 6 -37.80 60.92 -12.48
N GLY A 7 -38.37 60.42 -13.58
CA GLY A 7 -38.41 58.99 -13.89
C GLY A 7 -37.08 58.38 -14.36
N MET A 8 -36.29 59.13 -15.16
CA MET A 8 -35.06 58.59 -15.79
C MET A 8 -33.90 58.39 -14.80
N MET A 9 -33.81 59.16 -13.71
CA MET A 9 -32.77 58.95 -12.69
C MET A 9 -33.05 57.74 -11.79
N ALA A 10 -34.31 57.38 -11.57
CA ALA A 10 -34.67 56.21 -10.77
C ALA A 10 -34.39 54.89 -11.51
N LEU A 11 -34.67 54.85 -12.82
CA LEU A 11 -34.42 53.66 -13.65
C LEU A 11 -32.91 53.34 -13.76
N ARG A 12 -32.06 54.35 -13.92
CA ARG A 12 -30.59 54.16 -14.01
C ARG A 12 -29.99 53.62 -12.70
N ARG A 13 -30.46 54.07 -11.53
CA ARG A 13 -29.99 53.55 -10.22
C ARG A 13 -30.48 52.14 -9.92
N GLY A 14 -31.65 51.76 -10.43
CA GLY A 14 -32.21 50.41 -10.28
C GLY A 14 -31.44 49.35 -11.08
N LEU A 15 -31.07 49.67 -12.33
CA LEU A 15 -30.26 48.79 -13.17
C LEU A 15 -28.84 48.56 -12.61
N ASP A 16 -28.20 49.62 -12.12
CA ASP A 16 -26.82 49.57 -11.62
C ASP A 16 -26.71 48.78 -10.30
N ARG A 17 -27.74 48.83 -9.44
CA ARG A 17 -27.84 47.94 -8.26
C ARG A 17 -28.10 46.49 -8.68
N SER A 18 -29.01 46.24 -9.62
CA SER A 18 -29.33 44.89 -10.10
C SER A 18 -28.10 44.19 -10.70
N MET A 19 -27.33 44.89 -11.54
CA MET A 19 -26.09 44.35 -12.13
C MET A 19 -24.99 44.09 -11.10
N ARG A 20 -24.81 44.95 -10.10
CA ARG A 20 -23.83 44.73 -9.01
C ARG A 20 -24.18 43.55 -8.11
N PHE A 21 -25.47 43.28 -7.88
CA PHE A 21 -25.90 42.08 -7.15
C PHE A 21 -25.75 40.79 -7.96
N GLY A 22 -26.01 40.85 -9.27
CA GLY A 22 -25.76 39.72 -10.19
C GLY A 22 -24.28 39.37 -10.31
N ALA A 23 -23.42 40.35 -10.53
CA ALA A 23 -21.98 40.15 -10.67
C ALA A 23 -21.33 39.60 -9.38
N LYS A 24 -21.74 40.08 -8.21
CA LYS A 24 -21.27 39.55 -6.91
C LYS A 24 -21.71 38.10 -6.68
N ARG A 25 -22.94 37.74 -7.06
CA ARG A 25 -23.43 36.36 -6.96
C ARG A 25 -22.69 35.42 -7.90
N ILE A 26 -22.45 35.84 -9.14
CA ILE A 26 -21.68 35.04 -10.11
C ILE A 26 -20.25 34.84 -9.60
N LEU A 27 -19.59 35.91 -9.14
CA LEU A 27 -18.23 35.81 -8.59
C LEU A 27 -18.17 34.88 -7.36
N LEU A 28 -19.14 34.98 -6.45
CA LEU A 28 -19.24 34.12 -5.27
C LEU A 28 -19.43 32.65 -5.65
N VAL A 29 -20.32 32.36 -6.60
CA VAL A 29 -20.57 30.99 -7.08
C VAL A 29 -19.32 30.45 -7.76
N SER A 30 -18.66 31.22 -8.63
CA SER A 30 -17.40 30.81 -9.26
C SER A 30 -16.30 30.53 -8.24
N LEU A 31 -16.14 31.37 -7.22
CA LEU A 31 -15.19 31.16 -6.11
C LEU A 31 -15.52 29.89 -5.32
N LEU A 32 -16.80 29.68 -4.99
CA LEU A 32 -17.26 28.47 -4.29
C LEU A 32 -17.05 27.22 -5.13
N SER A 33 -17.31 27.26 -6.44
CA SER A 33 -17.07 26.13 -7.33
C SER A 33 -15.59 25.80 -7.43
N VAL A 34 -14.73 26.81 -7.59
CA VAL A 34 -13.27 26.62 -7.65
C VAL A 34 -12.72 26.05 -6.34
N ALA A 35 -13.32 26.38 -5.19
CA ALA A 35 -12.92 25.82 -3.90
C ALA A 35 -13.53 24.44 -3.63
N ALA A 36 -14.81 24.22 -3.95
CA ALA A 36 -15.54 23.01 -3.58
C ALA A 36 -15.23 21.82 -4.49
N ILE A 37 -14.99 22.05 -5.79
CA ILE A 37 -14.72 20.96 -6.74
C ILE A 37 -13.43 20.20 -6.36
N PRO A 38 -12.28 20.85 -6.10
CA PRO A 38 -11.07 20.14 -5.68
C PRO A 38 -11.28 19.37 -4.37
N ILE A 39 -11.99 19.95 -3.40
CA ILE A 39 -12.28 19.30 -2.12
C ILE A 39 -13.12 18.04 -2.33
N LEU A 40 -14.18 18.12 -3.15
CA LEU A 40 -15.01 16.97 -3.46
C LEU A 40 -14.25 15.89 -4.23
N LEU A 41 -13.35 16.26 -5.15
CA LEU A 41 -12.53 15.30 -5.88
C LEU A 41 -11.55 14.56 -4.95
N ILE A 42 -10.90 15.27 -4.03
CA ILE A 42 -9.94 14.67 -3.09
C ILE A 42 -10.68 13.87 -2.01
N ALA A 43 -11.65 14.47 -1.32
CA ALA A 43 -12.39 13.78 -0.26
C ALA A 43 -13.22 12.61 -0.83
N GLY A 44 -13.78 12.77 -2.02
CA GLY A 44 -14.53 11.73 -2.71
C GLY A 44 -13.67 10.51 -3.04
N SER A 45 -12.46 10.70 -3.57
CA SER A 45 -11.55 9.59 -3.84
C SER A 45 -11.08 8.89 -2.57
N VAL A 46 -10.70 9.65 -1.54
CA VAL A 46 -10.31 9.13 -0.22
C VAL A 46 -11.42 8.25 0.37
N LEU A 47 -12.66 8.75 0.37
CA LEU A 47 -13.81 8.03 0.91
C LEU A 47 -14.16 6.79 0.07
N TYR A 48 -14.06 6.89 -1.25
CA TYR A 48 -14.32 5.78 -2.16
C TYR A 48 -13.31 4.63 -1.98
N ASP A 49 -12.01 4.96 -1.92
CA ASP A 49 -10.96 3.97 -1.70
C ASP A 49 -11.09 3.32 -0.32
N GLY A 50 -11.35 4.12 0.73
CA GLY A 50 -11.64 3.60 2.06
C GLY A 50 -12.86 2.66 2.11
N TRP A 51 -13.91 2.97 1.35
CA TRP A 51 -15.11 2.14 1.24
C TRP A 51 -14.90 0.84 0.44
N ARG A 52 -14.04 0.84 -0.58
CA ARG A 52 -13.68 -0.40 -1.29
C ARG A 52 -12.88 -1.34 -0.39
N ILE A 53 -11.86 -0.79 0.27
CA ILE A 53 -10.98 -1.51 1.18
C ILE A 53 -11.75 -2.09 2.37
N SER A 54 -12.70 -1.35 2.95
CA SER A 54 -13.53 -1.86 4.06
C SER A 54 -14.42 -3.05 3.68
N ARG A 55 -14.67 -3.26 2.37
CA ARG A 55 -15.36 -4.44 1.83
C ARG A 55 -14.41 -5.56 1.38
N GLY A 56 -13.11 -5.40 1.62
CA GLY A 56 -12.08 -6.37 1.23
C GLY A 56 -11.68 -6.31 -0.25
N ASP A 57 -12.12 -5.28 -0.98
CA ASP A 57 -11.72 -5.04 -2.37
C ASP A 57 -10.40 -4.27 -2.38
N TYR A 58 -9.31 -5.03 -2.25
CA TYR A 58 -7.94 -4.52 -2.26
C TYR A 58 -7.41 -4.52 -3.69
N PRO A 59 -7.11 -3.36 -4.31
CA PRO A 59 -6.57 -3.32 -5.65
C PRO A 59 -5.16 -3.93 -5.68
N LEU A 60 -4.86 -4.69 -6.73
CA LEU A 60 -3.52 -5.23 -6.98
C LEU A 60 -2.56 -4.06 -7.27
N ALA A 61 -1.49 -3.96 -6.50
CA ALA A 61 -0.42 -3.00 -6.70
C ALA A 61 0.61 -3.52 -7.72
N ASP A 62 1.06 -4.75 -7.50
CA ASP A 62 2.05 -5.41 -8.34
C ASP A 62 1.96 -6.93 -8.21
N ARG A 63 2.48 -7.58 -9.25
CA ARG A 63 2.61 -9.02 -9.34
C ARG A 63 3.95 -9.32 -9.96
N THR A 64 4.78 -10.05 -9.24
CA THR A 64 6.12 -10.45 -9.69
C THR A 64 6.28 -11.95 -9.62
N GLU A 65 6.96 -12.51 -10.60
CA GLU A 65 7.19 -13.94 -10.72
C GLU A 65 8.70 -14.24 -10.71
N ALA A 66 9.09 -15.31 -10.03
CA ALA A 66 10.46 -15.76 -9.91
C ALA A 66 10.51 -17.28 -10.08
N LYS A 67 11.43 -17.77 -10.92
CA LYS A 67 11.75 -19.19 -11.00
C LYS A 67 12.98 -19.47 -10.16
N VAL A 68 12.83 -20.32 -9.15
CA VAL A 68 13.88 -20.67 -8.21
C VAL A 68 13.98 -22.19 -8.12
N GLY A 69 14.98 -22.76 -8.78
CA GLY A 69 15.09 -24.20 -8.94
C GLY A 69 13.87 -24.78 -9.65
N ALA A 70 13.19 -25.72 -9.00
CA ALA A 70 11.96 -26.35 -9.50
C ALA A 70 10.66 -25.61 -9.12
N LEU A 71 10.75 -24.52 -8.35
CA LEU A 71 9.60 -23.77 -7.87
C LEU A 71 9.38 -22.51 -8.73
N SER A 72 8.12 -22.25 -9.09
CA SER A 72 7.70 -20.95 -9.62
C SER A 72 6.97 -20.19 -8.53
N ILE A 73 7.54 -19.06 -8.11
CA ILE A 73 7.05 -18.24 -7.02
C ILE A 73 6.44 -16.97 -7.60
N THR A 74 5.18 -16.69 -7.28
CA THR A 74 4.50 -15.44 -7.60
C THR A 74 4.23 -14.69 -6.30
N LEU A 75 4.65 -13.44 -6.22
CA LEU A 75 4.33 -12.52 -5.14
C LEU A 75 3.38 -11.45 -5.66
N GLU A 76 2.19 -11.39 -5.07
CA GLU A 76 1.18 -10.37 -5.34
C GLU A 76 1.07 -9.44 -4.13
N ARG A 77 1.16 -8.13 -4.37
CA ARG A 77 0.96 -7.10 -3.34
C ARG A 77 -0.35 -6.37 -3.62
N TYR A 78 -1.22 -6.30 -2.63
CA TYR A 78 -2.51 -5.62 -2.70
C TYR A 78 -2.54 -4.43 -1.77
N VAL A 79 -2.97 -3.26 -2.24
CA VAL A 79 -3.06 -2.06 -1.42
C VAL A 79 -4.18 -2.23 -0.40
N ILE A 80 -3.84 -2.23 0.88
CA ILE A 80 -4.82 -2.26 1.97
C ILE A 80 -4.95 -0.91 2.68
N HIS A 81 -3.99 -0.01 2.49
CA HIS A 81 -4.11 1.38 2.94
C HIS A 81 -3.46 2.34 1.92
N PRO A 82 -4.24 3.21 1.24
CA PRO A 82 -3.78 3.99 0.10
C PRO A 82 -2.74 5.05 0.49
N TYR A 83 -2.77 5.54 1.73
CA TYR A 83 -1.88 6.61 2.21
C TYR A 83 -0.71 6.14 3.08
N LEU A 84 -0.78 4.95 3.66
CA LEU A 84 0.24 4.44 4.59
C LEU A 84 1.20 3.46 3.93
N ALA A 85 1.07 3.29 2.59
CA ALA A 85 1.82 2.32 1.83
C ALA A 85 1.75 0.94 2.49
N GLU A 86 0.54 0.51 2.88
CA GLU A 86 0.32 -0.81 3.48
C GLU A 86 -0.14 -1.79 2.43
N TYR A 87 0.57 -2.91 2.35
CA TYR A 87 0.30 -3.95 1.37
C TYR A 87 0.06 -5.31 2.03
N ARG A 88 -1.05 -5.94 1.66
CA ARG A 88 -1.25 -7.38 1.87
C ARG A 88 -0.41 -8.12 0.84
N ARG A 89 0.31 -9.16 1.27
CA ARG A 89 1.27 -9.88 0.43
C ARG A 89 0.89 -11.34 0.33
N VAL A 90 0.59 -11.78 -0.89
CA VAL A 90 0.18 -13.15 -1.17
C VAL A 90 1.29 -13.81 -1.97
N LEU A 91 1.84 -14.90 -1.43
CA LEU A 91 2.79 -15.76 -2.14
C LEU A 91 2.06 -16.97 -2.69
N THR A 92 2.12 -17.15 -4.00
CA THR A 92 1.69 -18.36 -4.69
C THR A 92 2.93 -19.13 -5.14
N VAL A 93 3.00 -20.41 -4.80
CA VAL A 93 4.07 -21.31 -5.20
C VAL A 93 3.49 -22.41 -6.08
N VAL A 94 4.03 -22.55 -7.29
CA VAL A 94 3.74 -23.64 -8.21
C VAL A 94 4.91 -24.62 -8.17
N MET A 95 4.62 -25.87 -7.82
CA MET A 95 5.59 -26.96 -7.79
C MET A 95 5.79 -27.58 -9.19
N ALA A 96 6.82 -28.42 -9.33
CA ALA A 96 7.14 -29.10 -10.59
C ALA A 96 6.01 -30.00 -11.12
N ASP A 97 5.17 -30.53 -10.23
CA ASP A 97 3.98 -31.33 -10.58
C ASP A 97 2.78 -30.46 -11.01
N GLY A 98 2.94 -29.14 -11.02
CA GLY A 98 1.90 -28.17 -11.38
C GLY A 98 0.93 -27.83 -10.23
N SER A 99 1.06 -28.49 -9.06
CA SER A 99 0.24 -28.18 -7.91
C SER A 99 0.60 -26.80 -7.33
N LYS A 100 -0.39 -26.16 -6.70
CA LYS A 100 -0.29 -24.77 -6.24
C LYS A 100 -0.53 -24.66 -4.75
N ARG A 101 0.27 -23.84 -4.07
CA ARG A 101 0.08 -23.43 -2.68
C ARG A 101 0.03 -21.92 -2.61
N VAL A 102 -0.91 -21.40 -1.82
CA VAL A 102 -1.08 -19.98 -1.60
C VAL A 102 -0.89 -19.72 -0.12
N SER A 103 -0.15 -18.67 0.22
CA SER A 103 0.12 -18.30 1.60
C SER A 103 0.23 -16.79 1.70
N GLU A 104 -0.24 -16.25 2.82
CA GLU A 104 -0.15 -14.82 3.10
C GLU A 104 1.08 -14.56 3.97
N LEU A 105 1.89 -13.59 3.57
CA LEU A 105 2.99 -13.09 4.39
C LEU A 105 2.49 -11.94 5.28
N SER A 106 3.30 -11.52 6.25
CA SER A 106 2.96 -10.37 7.10
C SER A 106 2.67 -9.14 6.25
N THR A 107 1.85 -8.20 6.74
CA THR A 107 1.61 -6.94 6.04
C THR A 107 2.91 -6.15 5.86
N ASP A 108 3.12 -5.58 4.66
CA ASP A 108 4.20 -4.61 4.43
C ASP A 108 3.73 -3.20 4.75
N THR A 109 4.08 -2.70 5.92
CA THR A 109 3.73 -1.35 6.38
C THR A 109 4.78 -0.31 5.98
N GLY A 110 4.49 0.52 4.98
CA GLY A 110 5.43 1.51 4.44
C GLY A 110 6.01 1.17 3.07
N GLY A 111 5.56 0.08 2.44
CA GLY A 111 5.72 -0.19 1.00
C GLY A 111 7.13 -0.43 0.48
N ALA A 112 8.09 -0.59 1.39
CA ALA A 112 9.51 -0.72 1.08
C ALA A 112 10.07 -2.09 1.49
N SER A 113 9.23 -3.12 1.67
CA SER A 113 9.74 -4.43 2.02
C SER A 113 10.48 -5.06 0.84
N ARG A 114 11.80 -5.11 0.99
CA ARG A 114 12.67 -6.03 0.27
C ARG A 114 12.51 -7.42 0.88
N ILE A 115 12.27 -8.43 0.04
CA ILE A 115 12.24 -9.83 0.45
C ILE A 115 13.42 -10.56 -0.16
N ASP A 116 14.44 -10.82 0.64
CA ASP A 116 15.59 -11.64 0.25
C ASP A 116 15.20 -13.11 0.15
N VAL A 117 15.67 -13.79 -0.91
CA VAL A 117 15.45 -15.21 -1.15
C VAL A 117 16.80 -15.91 -1.19
N CYS A 118 16.97 -16.93 -0.34
CA CYS A 118 18.19 -17.73 -0.31
C CYS A 118 17.89 -19.21 -0.14
N GLU A 119 18.85 -20.03 -0.53
CA GLU A 119 18.86 -21.47 -0.33
C GLU A 119 19.47 -21.82 1.03
N LEU A 120 18.83 -22.76 1.74
CA LEU A 120 19.31 -23.36 2.98
C LEU A 120 20.09 -24.65 2.68
N GLY A 121 20.82 -25.16 3.66
CA GLY A 121 21.66 -26.36 3.49
C GLY A 121 20.91 -27.66 3.21
N ASP A 122 19.60 -27.68 3.46
CA ASP A 122 18.68 -28.78 3.17
C ASP A 122 17.91 -28.61 1.86
N GLY A 123 18.22 -27.57 1.08
CA GLY A 123 17.58 -27.27 -0.21
C GLY A 123 16.26 -26.50 -0.10
N ASP A 124 15.77 -26.22 1.11
CA ASP A 124 14.64 -25.33 1.31
C ASP A 124 15.04 -23.87 1.04
N LEU A 125 14.04 -23.03 0.80
CA LEU A 125 14.24 -21.60 0.61
C LEU A 125 13.92 -20.84 1.90
N ARG A 126 14.69 -19.80 2.18
CA ARG A 126 14.36 -18.79 3.19
C ARG A 126 13.98 -17.49 2.49
N LEU A 127 12.78 -17.00 2.80
CA LEU A 127 12.33 -15.66 2.45
C LEU A 127 12.49 -14.77 3.68
N SER A 128 13.12 -13.62 3.54
CA SER A 128 13.45 -12.75 4.68
C SER A 128 13.18 -11.30 4.34
N ASP A 129 12.50 -10.60 5.25
CA ASP A 129 12.28 -9.17 5.18
C ASP A 129 12.42 -8.55 6.57
N ARG A 130 12.06 -7.27 6.71
CA ARG A 130 12.09 -6.55 8.00
C ARG A 130 11.01 -7.00 8.99
N PHE A 131 10.00 -7.73 8.56
CA PHE A 131 8.87 -8.20 9.37
C PHE A 131 9.06 -9.63 9.86
N GLY A 132 9.92 -10.40 9.21
CA GLY A 132 10.32 -11.71 9.69
C GLY A 132 10.99 -12.58 8.65
N HIS A 133 11.09 -13.85 9.01
CA HIS A 133 11.67 -14.88 8.18
C HIS A 133 10.65 -15.99 7.96
N TYR A 134 10.62 -16.50 6.73
CA TYR A 134 9.79 -17.62 6.34
C TYR A 134 10.66 -18.69 5.71
N ARG A 135 10.30 -19.94 5.98
CA ARG A 135 10.88 -21.09 5.31
C ARG A 135 9.86 -21.62 4.31
N LEU A 136 10.29 -21.80 3.07
CA LEU A 136 9.53 -22.39 1.98
C LEU A 136 10.17 -23.73 1.61
N ASN A 137 9.45 -24.82 1.85
CA ASN A 137 9.93 -26.15 1.49
C ASN A 137 9.62 -26.54 0.05
N LEU A 138 10.26 -27.61 -0.43
CA LEU A 138 10.05 -28.12 -1.80
C LEU A 138 8.61 -28.56 -2.09
N ALA A 139 7.80 -28.83 -1.05
CA ALA A 139 6.37 -29.11 -1.16
C ALA A 139 5.49 -27.83 -1.21
N GLY A 140 6.10 -26.66 -1.37
CA GLY A 140 5.41 -25.39 -1.51
C GLY A 140 4.83 -24.81 -0.21
N ASN A 141 5.14 -25.40 0.95
CA ASN A 141 4.61 -24.92 2.23
C ASN A 141 5.48 -23.79 2.77
N ILE A 142 4.82 -22.71 3.19
CA ILE A 142 5.46 -21.58 3.86
C ILE A 142 5.20 -21.66 5.35
N MET A 143 6.27 -21.58 6.14
CA MET A 143 6.20 -21.60 7.60
C MET A 143 6.99 -20.41 8.16
N PRO A 144 6.41 -19.62 9.09
CA PRO A 144 7.18 -18.59 9.78
C PRO A 144 8.30 -19.26 10.59
N VAL A 145 9.51 -18.74 10.45
CA VAL A 145 10.65 -19.14 11.29
C VAL A 145 10.45 -18.42 12.63
N LYS A 146 10.03 -19.17 13.65
CA LYS A 146 9.78 -18.59 14.98
C LYS A 146 11.08 -18.10 15.61
N THR A 147 11.20 -16.79 15.82
CA THR A 147 12.12 -16.22 16.83
C THR A 147 11.49 -16.40 18.21
N VAL A 148 12.21 -17.03 19.14
CA VAL A 148 11.70 -17.30 20.48
C VAL A 148 11.88 -16.06 21.35
N SER A 149 10.82 -15.27 21.55
CA SER A 149 10.89 -14.20 22.56
C SER A 149 10.93 -14.81 23.96
N VAL A 150 12.02 -14.63 24.71
CA VAL A 150 12.09 -15.01 26.12
C VAL A 150 11.73 -13.78 26.94
N SER A 151 10.57 -13.83 27.57
CA SER A 151 10.17 -12.84 28.58
C SER A 151 10.74 -13.27 29.92
N GLN A 152 11.72 -12.54 30.44
CA GLN A 152 12.23 -12.77 31.79
C GLN A 152 11.59 -11.77 32.75
N ALA A 153 10.98 -12.26 33.83
CA ALA A 153 10.50 -11.40 34.91
C ALA A 153 11.71 -10.83 35.67
N GLY A 154 11.90 -9.52 35.58
CA GLY A 154 12.87 -8.77 36.35
C GLY A 154 12.43 -8.57 37.79
N PRO A 155 13.36 -8.24 38.71
CA PRO A 155 13.03 -7.92 40.10
C PRO A 155 12.08 -6.71 40.14
N GLY A 156 10.93 -6.86 40.80
CA GLY A 156 9.91 -5.80 40.89
C GLY A 156 8.76 -5.88 39.88
N GLY A 157 8.63 -7.00 39.14
CA GLY A 157 7.49 -7.22 38.22
C GLY A 157 7.67 -6.60 36.83
N LEU A 158 8.87 -6.11 36.51
CA LEU A 158 9.20 -5.63 35.18
C LEU A 158 9.38 -6.83 34.23
N VAL A 159 8.56 -6.95 33.19
CA VAL A 159 8.77 -7.97 32.14
C VAL A 159 9.83 -7.43 31.18
N ILE A 160 11.02 -8.02 31.21
CA ILE A 160 12.08 -7.74 30.23
C ILE A 160 11.88 -8.75 29.09
N SER A 161 11.32 -8.29 27.98
CA SER A 161 11.30 -9.06 26.75
C SER A 161 12.67 -8.98 26.09
N ALA A 162 13.53 -9.95 26.40
CA ALA A 162 14.73 -10.18 25.63
C ALA A 162 14.34 -11.07 24.44
N GLY A 163 14.27 -10.49 23.24
CA GLY A 163 14.12 -11.29 22.04
C GLY A 163 15.31 -12.24 21.92
N VAL A 164 15.14 -13.52 22.22
CA VAL A 164 16.14 -14.52 21.87
C VAL A 164 15.88 -14.83 20.41
N SER A 165 16.66 -14.20 19.54
CA SER A 165 16.66 -14.55 18.12
C SER A 165 17.04 -16.03 18.03
N GLY A 166 16.04 -16.90 17.89
CA GLY A 166 16.28 -18.26 17.41
C GLY A 166 16.98 -18.09 16.06
N GLU A 167 18.22 -18.58 15.96
CA GLU A 167 19.08 -18.28 14.83
C GLU A 167 18.38 -18.67 13.53
N ALA A 168 18.03 -17.68 12.72
CA ALA A 168 17.40 -17.93 11.44
C ALA A 168 18.36 -18.81 10.62
N PRO A 169 17.90 -19.94 10.05
CA PRO A 169 18.78 -20.91 9.41
C PRO A 169 19.65 -20.21 8.36
N GLN A 170 20.97 -20.46 8.40
CA GLN A 170 21.93 -19.73 7.57
C GLN A 170 21.68 -19.94 6.08
N CYS A 171 21.78 -18.86 5.31
CA CYS A 171 21.79 -18.93 3.86
C CYS A 171 23.08 -19.58 3.39
N VAL A 172 22.97 -20.66 2.62
CA VAL A 172 24.10 -21.29 1.94
C VAL A 172 24.37 -20.60 0.60
N ARG A 173 23.31 -20.19 -0.09
CA ARG A 173 23.42 -19.48 -1.37
C ARG A 173 22.37 -18.40 -1.51
N ASN A 174 22.79 -17.18 -1.82
CA ASN A 174 21.86 -16.10 -2.14
C ASN A 174 21.33 -16.28 -3.56
N LEU A 175 20.01 -16.26 -3.73
CA LEU A 175 19.35 -16.51 -5.02
C LEU A 175 18.83 -15.24 -5.66
N GLY A 176 18.54 -14.22 -4.84
CA GLY A 176 18.02 -12.95 -5.30
C GLY A 176 17.14 -12.29 -4.27
N ARG A 177 16.37 -11.30 -4.70
CA ARG A 177 15.43 -10.56 -3.85
C ARG A 177 14.24 -10.06 -4.65
N PHE A 178 13.09 -9.96 -4.00
CA PHE A 178 12.00 -9.11 -4.48
C PHE A 178 12.25 -7.70 -3.96
N ASP A 179 12.44 -6.76 -4.88
CA ASP A 179 12.76 -5.37 -4.55
C ASP A 179 12.37 -4.42 -5.69
N THR A 180 12.30 -3.14 -5.38
CA THR A 180 12.09 -2.09 -6.36
C THR A 180 13.34 -1.90 -7.22
N ASP A 181 13.18 -1.86 -8.53
CA ASP A 181 14.25 -1.60 -9.48
C ASP A 181 14.52 -0.09 -9.64
N ALA A 182 15.44 0.26 -10.54
CA ALA A 182 15.77 1.66 -10.85
C ALA A 182 14.60 2.43 -11.49
N GLU A 183 13.67 1.74 -12.16
CA GLU A 183 12.49 2.31 -12.80
C GLU A 183 11.26 2.38 -11.88
N ARG A 184 11.43 2.01 -10.60
CA ARG A 184 10.38 1.90 -9.57
C ARG A 184 9.39 0.77 -9.77
N GLY A 185 9.68 -0.19 -10.66
CA GLY A 185 8.97 -1.45 -10.77
C GLY A 185 9.38 -2.41 -9.65
N TYR A 186 8.42 -3.04 -8.98
CA TYR A 186 8.71 -4.08 -8.00
C TYR A 186 8.84 -5.43 -8.71
N MET A 187 10.01 -6.07 -8.61
CA MET A 187 10.30 -7.31 -9.33
C MET A 187 11.30 -8.20 -8.60
N PHE A 188 11.43 -9.44 -9.07
CA PHE A 188 12.50 -10.33 -8.62
C PHE A 188 13.83 -9.99 -9.33
N GLN A 189 14.85 -9.69 -8.53
CA GLN A 189 16.20 -9.39 -8.96
C GLN A 189 17.10 -10.59 -8.59
N PRO A 190 17.46 -11.46 -9.54
CA PRO A 190 18.33 -12.59 -9.27
C PRO A 190 19.73 -12.11 -8.87
N THR A 191 20.38 -12.84 -7.95
CA THR A 191 21.79 -12.59 -7.63
C THR A 191 22.64 -13.06 -8.83
N ALA A 192 23.51 -12.20 -9.34
CA ALA A 192 24.44 -12.57 -10.41
C ALA A 192 25.32 -13.75 -9.94
N ILE A 193 25.36 -14.81 -10.75
CA ILE A 193 26.15 -16.03 -10.53
C ILE A 193 27.57 -15.81 -11.04
#